data_AF-A0A7W6MBE4-F1
#
_entry.id   AF-A0A7W6MBE4-F1
#
_cell.length_a   1.000
_cell.length_b   1.000
_cell.length_c   1.000
_cell.angle_alpha   90.00
_cell.angle_beta   90.00
_cell.angle_gamma   90.00
#
_symmetry.space_group_name_H-M   'P 1'
#
loop_
_entity.id
_entity.type
_entity.pdbx_description
1 polymer ?
#
loop_
_entity_poly.entity_id
_entity_poly.type
_entity_poly.pdbx_seq_one_letter_code
_entity_poly.pdbx_strand_id
1 'polypeptide(L)'
;MTQRTYFGLPVISRRGVRPADIARLPFAQFWCDSAVRSSQIQDTATGEWLVNLRDWENFASMFIETGRHRNMPQPKQVAWFDRDEGEPERTYFGLEITGDKMVREADIARLPFYDFWRDSSRGSAALVDPKTDTHLVYLHDWEAFAKLLIETGRHRFMPHLVET
;
A
#
# COMPACT_ATOMS: atom_id res chain seq x y z
N MET A 1 -9.38 23.51 4.26
CA MET A 1 -8.87 22.28 3.62
C MET A 1 -8.68 21.23 4.69
N THR A 2 -9.34 20.08 4.56
CA THR A 2 -9.17 18.95 5.50
C THR A 2 -7.83 18.29 5.25
N GLN A 3 -6.97 18.19 6.27
CA GLN A 3 -5.70 17.47 6.16
C GLN A 3 -5.99 15.99 5.87
N ARG A 4 -5.29 15.40 4.91
CA ARG A 4 -5.41 13.97 4.57
C ARG A 4 -4.11 13.25 4.85
N THR A 5 -4.23 11.97 5.21
CA THR A 5 -3.11 11.05 5.39
C THR A 5 -2.79 10.34 4.07
N TYR A 6 -1.79 9.44 4.09
CA TYR A 6 -1.67 8.41 3.08
C TYR A 6 -3.01 7.67 2.88
N PHE A 7 -3.24 7.26 1.64
CA PHE A 7 -4.46 6.61 1.16
C PHE A 7 -5.70 7.51 1.27
N GLY A 8 -5.51 8.83 1.27
CA GLY A 8 -6.57 9.83 1.16
C GLY A 8 -7.50 9.94 2.37
N LEU A 9 -7.20 9.28 3.50
CA LEU A 9 -8.09 9.31 4.65
C LEU A 9 -8.06 10.69 5.35
N PRO A 10 -9.23 11.24 5.74
CA PRO A 10 -9.30 12.52 6.45
C PRO A 10 -8.73 12.40 7.87
N VAL A 11 -7.94 13.40 8.27
CA VAL A 11 -7.48 13.53 9.65
C VAL A 11 -8.57 14.19 10.48
N ILE A 12 -9.09 13.47 11.48
CA ILE A 12 -10.13 13.95 12.40
C ILE A 12 -9.46 14.57 13.62
N SER A 13 -9.81 15.81 13.93
CA SER A 13 -9.35 16.56 15.11
C SER A 13 -7.82 16.60 15.30
N ARG A 14 -7.03 16.43 14.21
CA ARG A 14 -5.56 16.26 14.23
C ARG A 14 -5.07 15.08 15.09
N ARG A 15 -5.95 14.13 15.37
CA ARG A 15 -5.76 13.09 16.37
C ARG A 15 -5.70 11.71 15.76
N GLY A 16 -6.52 11.46 14.75
CA GLY A 16 -6.66 10.12 14.20
C GLY A 16 -7.43 10.05 12.91
N VAL A 17 -7.63 8.81 12.48
CA VAL A 17 -8.43 8.43 11.32
C VAL A 17 -9.55 7.50 11.78
N ARG A 18 -10.69 7.54 11.08
CA ARG A 18 -11.86 6.72 11.44
C ARG A 18 -11.64 5.27 11.04
N PRO A 19 -11.95 4.29 11.90
CA PRO A 19 -11.95 2.88 11.52
C PRO A 19 -12.85 2.58 10.31
N ALA A 20 -13.99 3.27 10.20
CA ALA A 20 -14.92 3.12 9.08
C ALA A 20 -14.32 3.57 7.73
N ASP A 21 -13.43 4.57 7.74
CA ASP A 21 -12.75 5.03 6.54
C ASP A 21 -11.61 4.06 6.15
N ILE A 22 -10.87 3.53 7.13
CA ILE A 22 -9.87 2.47 6.89
C ILE A 22 -10.55 1.22 6.30
N ALA A 23 -11.72 0.84 6.81
CA ALA A 23 -12.46 -0.34 6.36
C ALA A 23 -12.86 -0.30 4.86
N ARG A 24 -12.82 0.87 4.23
CA ARG A 24 -13.09 1.06 2.80
C ARG A 24 -11.86 0.89 1.91
N LEU A 25 -10.67 0.78 2.49
CA LEU A 25 -9.43 0.60 1.75
C LEU A 25 -9.29 -0.85 1.27
N PRO A 26 -8.64 -1.08 0.12
CA PRO A 26 -8.53 -2.42 -0.46
C PRO A 26 -7.64 -3.38 0.35
N PHE A 27 -6.94 -2.88 1.36
CA PHE A 27 -6.07 -3.64 2.26
C PHE A 27 -6.51 -3.51 3.74
N ALA A 28 -7.79 -3.21 4.00
CA ALA A 28 -8.30 -3.04 5.37
C ALA A 28 -7.97 -4.22 6.29
N GLN A 29 -8.11 -5.46 5.79
CA GLN A 29 -7.76 -6.66 6.56
C GLN A 29 -6.27 -6.69 6.93
N PHE A 30 -5.39 -6.29 6.01
CA PHE A 30 -3.95 -6.22 6.24
C PHE A 30 -3.57 -5.19 7.32
N TRP A 31 -4.31 -4.07 7.38
CA TRP A 31 -4.22 -3.14 8.49
C TRP A 31 -4.68 -3.82 9.80
N CYS A 32 -5.82 -4.51 9.82
CA CYS A 32 -6.32 -5.19 11.02
C CYS A 32 -5.31 -6.18 11.60
N ASP A 33 -4.63 -6.94 10.74
CA ASP A 33 -3.58 -7.90 11.13
C ASP A 33 -2.36 -7.20 11.76
N SER A 34 -2.10 -5.95 11.37
CA SER A 34 -1.10 -5.07 11.99
C SER A 34 -1.59 -4.48 13.32
N ALA A 35 -2.87 -4.13 13.42
CA ALA A 35 -3.47 -3.23 14.41
C ALA A 35 -3.56 -3.78 15.85
N VAL A 36 -3.13 -5.02 16.12
CA VAL A 36 -3.21 -5.67 17.45
C VAL A 36 -2.64 -4.81 18.60
N ARG A 37 -1.68 -3.91 18.31
CA ARG A 37 -1.06 -3.00 19.29
C ARG A 37 -1.36 -1.52 19.05
N SER A 38 -2.30 -1.21 18.15
CA SER A 38 -2.66 0.18 17.84
C SER A 38 -3.49 0.79 18.95
N SER A 39 -3.17 2.03 19.29
CA SER A 39 -3.88 2.84 20.26
C SER A 39 -5.16 3.39 19.64
N GLN A 40 -6.28 3.26 20.36
CA GLN A 40 -7.52 3.95 20.04
C GLN A 40 -7.69 5.16 20.93
N ILE A 41 -8.22 6.23 20.37
CA ILE A 41 -8.48 7.49 21.07
C ILE A 41 -9.92 7.91 20.82
N GLN A 42 -10.58 8.41 21.84
CA GLN A 42 -11.91 8.97 21.67
C GLN A 42 -11.79 10.45 21.27
N ASP A 43 -12.49 10.85 20.20
CA ASP A 43 -12.65 12.25 19.87
C ASP A 43 -13.59 12.92 20.87
N THR A 44 -13.13 13.97 21.53
CA THR A 44 -13.87 14.60 22.63
C THR A 44 -15.05 15.44 22.14
N ALA A 45 -15.08 15.80 20.85
CA ALA A 45 -16.17 16.60 20.27
C ALA A 45 -17.34 15.70 19.83
N THR A 46 -17.04 14.56 19.21
CA THR A 46 -18.05 13.66 18.63
C THR A 46 -18.31 12.39 19.46
N GLY A 47 -17.41 12.04 20.37
CA GLY A 47 -17.44 10.77 21.11
C GLY A 47 -16.99 9.56 20.28
N GLU A 48 -16.58 9.77 19.02
CA GLU A 48 -16.19 8.72 18.08
C GLU A 48 -14.83 8.11 18.45
N TRP A 49 -14.69 6.79 18.31
CA TRP A 49 -13.40 6.11 18.46
C TRP A 49 -12.58 6.21 17.17
N LEU A 50 -11.37 6.76 17.31
CA LEU A 50 -10.42 6.94 16.22
C LEU A 50 -9.21 6.03 16.41
N VAL A 51 -8.62 5.59 15.30
CA VAL A 51 -7.26 5.05 15.31
C VAL A 51 -6.29 6.21 15.49
N ASN A 52 -5.34 6.07 16.42
CA ASN A 52 -4.31 7.08 16.63
C ASN A 52 -3.54 7.37 15.34
N LEU A 53 -3.40 8.66 14.99
CA LEU A 53 -2.78 9.09 13.74
C LEU A 53 -1.36 8.55 13.58
N ARG A 54 -0.57 8.53 14.66
CA ARG A 54 0.81 8.03 14.63
C ARG A 54 0.87 6.54 14.30
N ASP A 55 -0.03 5.75 14.84
CA ASP A 55 -0.06 4.31 14.57
C ASP A 55 -0.47 4.01 13.13
N TRP A 56 -1.37 4.82 12.58
CA TRP A 56 -1.75 4.77 11.17
C TRP A 56 -0.58 5.18 10.26
N GLU A 57 0.06 6.32 10.50
CA GLU A 57 1.17 6.83 9.69
C GLU A 57 2.39 5.90 9.72
N ASN A 58 2.68 5.28 10.88
CA ASN A 58 3.74 4.28 11.01
C ASN A 58 3.46 3.05 10.17
N PHE A 59 2.21 2.56 10.18
CA PHE A 59 1.82 1.45 9.31
C PHE A 59 1.89 1.84 7.83
N ALA A 60 1.33 2.99 7.46
CA ALA A 60 1.29 3.43 6.08
C ALA A 60 2.70 3.59 5.50
N SER A 61 3.60 4.25 6.24
CA SER A 61 4.99 4.43 5.81
C SER A 61 5.69 3.07 5.62
N MET A 62 5.58 2.17 6.60
CA MET A 62 6.17 0.82 6.51
C MET A 62 5.59 0.03 5.34
N PHE A 63 4.27 0.10 5.14
CA PHE A 63 3.61 -0.63 4.08
C PHE A 63 3.99 -0.09 2.70
N ILE A 64 4.06 1.23 2.53
CA ILE A 64 4.49 1.88 1.29
C ILE A 64 5.95 1.58 0.97
N GLU A 65 6.82 1.51 1.97
CA GLU A 65 8.25 1.24 1.76
C GLU A 65 8.52 -0.24 1.47
N THR A 66 7.84 -1.14 2.19
CA THR A 66 8.25 -2.55 2.25
C THR A 66 7.20 -3.54 1.74
N GLY A 67 5.96 -3.11 1.55
CA GLY A 67 4.83 -4.00 1.25
C GLY A 67 4.40 -4.84 2.46
N ARG A 68 4.88 -4.53 3.66
CA ARG A 68 4.73 -5.35 4.86
C ARG A 68 4.14 -4.57 6.02
N HIS A 69 3.67 -5.29 7.03
CA HIS A 69 3.28 -4.73 8.32
C HIS A 69 4.14 -5.28 9.46
N ARG A 70 4.11 -4.59 10.61
CA ARG A 70 5.00 -4.82 11.77
C ARG A 70 4.96 -6.21 12.39
N ASN A 71 3.89 -6.97 12.16
CA ASN A 71 3.72 -8.31 12.74
C ASN A 71 4.20 -9.42 11.79
N MET A 72 4.60 -9.09 10.56
CA MET A 72 5.12 -10.07 9.62
C MET A 72 6.53 -10.54 10.03
N PRO A 73 6.85 -11.85 9.90
CA PRO A 73 8.17 -12.38 10.23
C PRO A 73 9.26 -11.66 9.44
N GLN A 74 10.26 -11.08 10.11
CA GLN A 74 11.35 -10.39 9.41
C GLN A 74 12.01 -11.35 8.40
N PRO A 75 12.40 -10.84 7.21
CA PRO A 75 13.24 -11.62 6.31
C PRO A 75 14.47 -12.07 7.09
N LYS A 76 14.94 -13.31 6.82
CA LYS A 76 16.21 -13.76 7.40
C LYS A 76 17.27 -12.71 7.04
N GLN A 77 17.86 -12.07 8.05
CA GLN A 77 18.99 -11.17 7.83
C GLN A 77 20.10 -12.01 7.18
N VAL A 78 20.43 -11.71 5.93
CA VAL A 78 21.67 -12.19 5.32
C VAL A 78 22.83 -11.56 6.10
N ALA A 79 23.85 -12.36 6.40
CA ALA A 79 24.95 -11.95 7.24
C ALA A 79 25.60 -10.68 6.65
N TRP A 80 25.94 -9.71 7.50
CA TRP A 80 26.47 -8.41 7.11
C TRP A 80 27.79 -8.48 6.30
N PHE A 81 28.42 -9.66 6.25
CA PHE A 81 29.62 -9.95 5.47
C PHE A 81 29.32 -10.50 4.05
N ASP A 82 28.06 -10.83 3.73
CA ASP A 82 27.59 -11.25 2.40
C ASP A 82 26.85 -10.10 1.67
N ARG A 83 27.06 -8.85 2.10
CA ARG A 83 26.46 -7.66 1.49
C ARG A 83 27.12 -7.40 0.14
N ASP A 84 26.65 -8.07 -0.91
CA ASP A 84 26.97 -7.69 -2.28
C ASP A 84 26.47 -6.26 -2.53
N GLU A 85 27.33 -5.45 -3.13
CA GLU A 85 26.99 -4.15 -3.73
C GLU A 85 25.93 -4.40 -4.83
N GLY A 86 24.65 -4.26 -4.49
CA GLY A 86 23.58 -4.41 -5.47
C GLY A 86 22.26 -4.92 -4.91
N GLU A 87 21.77 -4.40 -3.77
CA GLU A 87 20.37 -4.64 -3.42
C GLU A 87 19.49 -4.17 -4.60
N PRO A 88 18.59 -5.03 -5.10
CA PRO A 88 17.79 -4.67 -6.26
C PRO A 88 16.92 -3.47 -5.93
N GLU A 89 16.82 -2.54 -6.87
CA GLU A 89 15.96 -1.37 -6.72
C GLU A 89 14.51 -1.83 -6.47
N ARG A 90 13.82 -1.16 -5.55
CA ARG A 90 12.48 -1.55 -5.14
C ARG A 90 11.46 -0.48 -5.45
N THR A 91 10.25 -0.93 -5.79
CA THR A 91 9.11 -0.05 -5.99
C THR A 91 8.46 0.34 -4.66
N TYR A 92 7.46 1.22 -4.72
CA TYR A 92 6.44 1.25 -3.67
C TYR A 92 5.90 -0.16 -3.41
N PHE A 93 5.63 -0.45 -2.14
CA PHE A 93 5.23 -1.74 -1.62
C PHE A 93 6.31 -2.83 -1.74
N GLY A 94 7.58 -2.42 -1.86
CA GLY A 94 8.74 -3.28 -1.67
C GLY A 94 8.93 -4.38 -2.72
N LEU A 95 8.33 -4.24 -3.90
CA LEU A 95 8.52 -5.18 -5.00
C LEU A 95 9.86 -4.96 -5.69
N GLU A 96 10.49 -6.04 -6.12
CA GLU A 96 11.76 -6.02 -6.85
C GLU A 96 11.55 -5.50 -8.27
N ILE A 97 12.39 -4.57 -8.71
CA ILE A 97 12.46 -4.14 -10.11
C ILE A 97 13.38 -5.10 -10.84
N THR A 98 12.87 -5.74 -11.89
CA THR A 98 13.62 -6.70 -12.70
C THR A 98 13.86 -6.17 -14.11
N GLY A 99 15.00 -6.54 -14.70
CA GLY A 99 15.37 -6.19 -16.08
C GLY A 99 15.27 -4.68 -16.37
N ASP A 100 14.74 -4.34 -17.55
CA ASP A 100 14.53 -2.97 -18.01
C ASP A 100 13.25 -2.33 -17.42
N LYS A 101 13.20 -2.17 -16.09
CA LYS A 101 12.10 -1.49 -15.38
C LYS A 101 10.76 -2.21 -15.46
N MET A 102 10.75 -3.47 -15.02
CA MET A 102 9.57 -4.32 -14.95
C MET A 102 9.33 -4.82 -13.53
N VAL A 103 8.09 -5.21 -13.26
CA VAL A 103 7.66 -5.85 -12.01
C VAL A 103 6.91 -7.13 -12.36
N ARG A 104 7.20 -8.23 -11.66
CA ARG A 104 6.50 -9.51 -11.89
C ARG A 104 5.08 -9.43 -11.33
N GLU A 105 4.08 -9.80 -12.12
CA GLU A 105 2.69 -9.88 -11.65
C GLU A 105 2.55 -10.86 -10.47
N ALA A 106 3.34 -11.94 -10.46
CA ALA A 106 3.37 -12.90 -9.37
C ALA A 106 3.79 -12.27 -8.02
N ASP A 107 4.64 -11.25 -8.03
CA ASP A 107 5.02 -10.52 -6.81
C ASP A 107 3.92 -9.53 -6.40
N ILE A 108 3.28 -8.86 -7.36
CA ILE A 108 2.10 -8.01 -7.12
C ILE A 108 0.95 -8.81 -6.51
N ALA A 109 0.76 -10.06 -6.95
CA ALA A 109 -0.27 -10.98 -6.45
C ALA A 109 -0.15 -11.32 -4.96
N ARG A 110 1.00 -11.02 -4.34
CA ARG A 110 1.24 -11.23 -2.91
C ARG A 110 0.84 -10.02 -2.06
N LEU A 111 0.53 -8.88 -2.69
CA LEU A 111 0.10 -7.67 -2.00
C LEU A 111 -1.39 -7.76 -1.61
N PRO A 112 -1.77 -7.15 -0.48
CA PRO A 112 -3.12 -7.27 0.08
C PRO A 112 -4.22 -6.57 -0.74
N PHE A 113 -3.86 -5.94 -1.85
CA PHE A 113 -4.77 -5.23 -2.75
C PHE A 113 -4.67 -5.73 -4.20
N TYR A 114 -4.16 -6.94 -4.43
CA TYR A 114 -3.97 -7.48 -5.79
C TYR A 114 -5.23 -7.38 -6.66
N ASP A 115 -6.39 -7.83 -6.15
CA ASP A 115 -7.64 -7.79 -6.91
C ASP A 115 -8.03 -6.35 -7.29
N PHE A 116 -7.82 -5.41 -6.37
CA PHE A 116 -8.05 -3.98 -6.60
C PHE A 116 -7.11 -3.39 -7.65
N TRP A 117 -5.83 -3.78 -7.64
CA TRP A 117 -4.89 -3.42 -8.70
C TRP A 117 -5.29 -4.05 -10.04
N ARG A 118 -5.71 -5.32 -10.04
CA ARG A 118 -6.08 -6.08 -11.23
C ARG A 118 -7.27 -5.47 -11.94
N ASP A 119 -8.27 -5.01 -11.19
CA ASP A 119 -9.40 -4.25 -11.74
C ASP A 119 -8.95 -2.93 -12.35
N SER A 120 -7.96 -2.26 -11.73
CA SER A 120 -7.34 -1.06 -12.29
C SER A 120 -6.51 -1.32 -13.54
N SER A 121 -5.88 -2.48 -13.68
CA SER A 121 -4.95 -2.79 -14.78
C SER A 121 -5.66 -3.31 -16.04
N ARG A 122 -6.98 -3.49 -16.01
CA ARG A 122 -7.78 -3.87 -17.19
C ARG A 122 -7.51 -2.92 -18.36
N GLY A 123 -7.03 -3.48 -19.47
CA GLY A 123 -6.70 -2.73 -20.68
C GLY A 123 -5.31 -2.08 -20.70
N SER A 124 -4.50 -2.24 -19.64
CA SER A 124 -3.06 -1.92 -19.69
C SER A 124 -2.29 -2.97 -20.47
N ALA A 125 -1.18 -2.56 -21.09
CA ALA A 125 -0.26 -3.47 -21.76
C ALA A 125 0.58 -4.22 -20.70
N ALA A 126 0.46 -5.54 -20.66
CA ALA A 126 1.36 -6.42 -19.93
C ALA A 126 2.22 -7.19 -20.92
N LEU A 127 3.47 -7.46 -20.55
CA LEU A 127 4.39 -8.26 -21.35
C LEU A 127 4.42 -9.68 -20.78
N VAL A 128 4.31 -10.69 -21.63
CA VAL A 128 4.57 -12.09 -21.23
C VAL A 128 5.96 -12.44 -21.73
N ASP A 129 6.86 -12.79 -20.82
CA ASP A 129 8.17 -13.30 -21.20
C ASP A 129 8.00 -14.67 -21.87
N PRO A 130 8.30 -14.79 -23.18
CA PRO A 130 8.03 -16.01 -23.93
C PRO A 130 8.89 -17.21 -23.49
N LYS A 131 9.96 -16.99 -22.71
CA LYS A 131 10.82 -18.07 -22.22
C LYS A 131 10.36 -18.64 -20.90
N THR A 132 9.79 -17.79 -20.03
CA THR A 132 9.42 -18.14 -18.65
C THR A 132 7.92 -18.18 -18.43
N ASP A 133 7.12 -17.79 -19.43
CA ASP A 133 5.67 -17.60 -19.35
C ASP A 133 5.27 -16.66 -18.19
N THR A 134 6.18 -15.74 -17.84
CA THR A 134 6.01 -14.83 -16.70
C THR A 134 5.34 -13.54 -17.17
N HIS A 135 4.27 -13.18 -16.49
CA HIS A 135 3.58 -11.91 -16.66
C HIS A 135 4.39 -10.78 -16.00
N LEU A 136 4.79 -9.81 -16.82
CA LEU A 136 5.54 -8.63 -16.44
C LEU A 136 4.69 -7.36 -16.65
N VAL A 137 4.76 -6.49 -15.67
CA VAL A 137 4.09 -5.19 -15.64
C VAL A 137 5.15 -4.12 -15.78
N TYR A 138 4.94 -3.16 -16.66
CA TYR A 138 5.85 -2.02 -16.78
C TYR A 138 5.89 -1.21 -15.48
N LEU A 139 7.10 -0.87 -15.04
CA LEU A 139 7.29 -0.09 -13.80
C LEU A 139 6.51 1.24 -13.83
N HIS A 140 6.45 1.92 -14.97
CA HIS A 140 5.73 3.19 -15.08
C HIS A 140 4.22 3.04 -14.80
N ASP A 141 3.59 1.96 -15.29
CA ASP A 141 2.18 1.66 -15.06
C ASP A 141 1.94 1.31 -13.59
N TRP A 142 2.84 0.49 -13.02
CA TRP A 142 2.80 0.15 -11.61
C TRP A 142 2.94 1.38 -10.70
N GLU A 143 3.91 2.25 -10.97
CA GLU A 143 4.11 3.48 -10.20
C GLU A 143 2.93 4.44 -10.31
N ALA A 144 2.33 4.58 -11.49
CA ALA A 144 1.17 5.43 -11.69
C ALA A 144 -0.01 4.96 -10.82
N PHE A 145 -0.26 3.64 -10.78
CA PHE A 145 -1.23 3.06 -9.87
C PHE A 145 -0.86 3.29 -8.41
N ALA A 146 0.39 3.00 -8.02
CA ALA A 146 0.85 3.09 -6.64
C ALA A 146 0.71 4.52 -6.10
N LYS A 147 1.14 5.52 -6.86
CA LYS A 147 1.01 6.94 -6.50
C LYS A 147 -0.45 7.32 -6.30
N LEU A 148 -1.34 6.93 -7.21
CA LEU A 148 -2.78 7.21 -7.10
C LEU A 148 -3.38 6.56 -5.84
N LEU A 149 -3.04 5.29 -5.57
CA LEU A 149 -3.49 4.59 -4.36
C LEU A 149 -2.97 5.29 -3.09
N ILE A 150 -1.69 5.64 -3.05
CA ILE A 150 -1.04 6.31 -1.91
C ILE A 150 -1.64 7.69 -1.64
N GLU A 151 -2.00 8.44 -2.69
CA GLU A 151 -2.54 9.78 -2.52
C GLU A 151 -4.03 9.78 -2.16
N THR A 152 -4.79 8.82 -2.71
CA THR A 152 -6.26 8.91 -2.73
C THR A 152 -6.99 7.72 -2.11
N GLY A 153 -6.31 6.58 -1.94
CA GLY A 153 -6.93 5.31 -1.56
C GLY A 153 -7.76 4.68 -2.69
N ARG A 154 -7.65 5.18 -3.92
CA ARG A 154 -8.48 4.80 -5.07
C ARG A 154 -7.64 4.31 -6.24
N HIS A 155 -8.32 3.73 -7.24
CA HIS A 155 -7.75 3.49 -8.57
C HIS A 155 -8.55 4.23 -9.67
N ARG A 156 -8.00 4.25 -10.90
CA ARG A 156 -8.46 5.11 -12.01
C ARG A 156 -9.89 4.89 -12.52
N PHE A 157 -10.55 3.81 -12.14
CA PHE A 157 -11.94 3.54 -12.53
C PHE A 157 -12.95 3.77 -11.41
N MET A 158 -12.49 4.18 -10.22
CA MET A 158 -13.41 4.54 -9.14
C MET A 158 -13.98 5.94 -9.40
N PRO A 159 -15.31 6.12 -9.31
CA PRO A 159 -15.91 7.43 -9.49
C PRO A 159 -15.39 8.42 -8.43
N HIS A 160 -15.18 9.67 -8.84
CA HIS A 160 -14.97 10.75 -7.87
C HIS A 160 -16.28 10.92 -7.10
N LEU A 161 -16.32 10.46 -5.85
CA LEU A 161 -17.34 10.89 -4.90
C LEU A 161 -17.29 12.43 -4.83
N VAL A 162 -18.27 13.06 -5.45
CA VAL A 162 -18.58 14.48 -5.24
C VAL A 162 -19.08 14.54 -3.80
N GLU A 163 -18.30 15.16 -2.92
CA GLU A 163 -18.74 15.47 -1.56
C GLU A 163 -19.89 16.50 -1.70
N THR A 164 -21.15 16.03 -1.62
CA THR A 164 -22.36 16.87 -1.52
C THR A 164 -22.55 17.38 -0.11
#